data_AF-A0A357KV46-F1
#
_entry.id   AF-A0A357KV46-F1
#
_cell.length_a   1.000
_cell.length_b   1.000
_cell.length_c   1.000
_cell.angle_alpha   90.00
_cell.angle_beta   90.00
_cell.angle_gamma   90.00
#
_symmetry.space_group_name_H-M   'P 1'
#
loop_
_entity.id
_entity.type
_entity.pdbx_description
1 polymer ?
#
loop_
_entity_poly.entity_id
_entity_poly.type
_entity_poly.pdbx_seq_one_letter_code
_entity_poly.pdbx_strand_id
1 'polypeptide(L)'
;MSHDSRQHDSHSHGAPVTGVPHTAEELSESLHAHDEWFRHAPGEHHQEAHGGTNAVVILGFLGATVLFVGVVGFAVYKVYEVALRAEQVAMQERRTPRAEYAGLRADWQAQLSSFAWTDKEKGRVRVPLEVAKRLVMEEYRSPGAPAR
;
A
#
# COMPACT_ATOMS: atom_id res chain seq x y z
N MET A 1 -67.40 0.95 -30.08
CA MET A 1 -66.50 -0.19 -30.35
C MET A 1 -65.56 0.26 -31.45
N SER A 2 -64.34 0.69 -31.10
CA SER A 2 -63.33 1.15 -32.05
C SER A 2 -62.19 0.14 -32.01
N HIS A 3 -61.93 -0.50 -33.16
CA HIS A 3 -60.88 -1.50 -33.32
C HIS A 3 -59.53 -0.78 -33.34
N ASP A 4 -58.71 -1.02 -32.32
CA ASP A 4 -57.31 -0.61 -32.24
C ASP A 4 -56.45 -1.69 -32.93
N SER A 5 -56.09 -1.44 -34.19
CA SER A 5 -55.24 -2.31 -34.99
C SER A 5 -53.77 -1.99 -34.70
N ARG A 6 -53.23 -2.55 -33.61
CA ARG A 6 -51.78 -2.55 -33.36
C ARG A 6 -51.07 -3.43 -34.40
N GLN A 7 -50.52 -2.78 -35.40
CA GLN A 7 -49.57 -3.35 -36.36
C GLN A 7 -48.26 -3.59 -35.61
N HIS A 8 -47.99 -4.85 -35.26
CA HIS A 8 -46.72 -5.29 -34.69
C HIS A 8 -45.71 -5.41 -35.83
N ASP A 9 -44.92 -4.37 -36.04
CA ASP A 9 -43.75 -4.45 -36.91
C ASP A 9 -42.71 -5.35 -36.22
N SER A 10 -42.56 -6.56 -36.73
CA SER A 10 -41.51 -7.49 -36.34
C SER A 10 -40.18 -6.97 -36.88
N HIS A 11 -39.44 -6.26 -36.04
CA HIS A 11 -38.03 -5.98 -36.30
C HIS A 11 -37.28 -7.32 -36.42
N SER A 12 -36.92 -7.69 -37.64
CA SER A 12 -35.97 -8.77 -37.90
C SER A 12 -34.62 -8.36 -37.32
N HIS A 13 -34.20 -9.01 -36.23
CA HIS A 13 -32.82 -8.95 -35.78
C HIS A 13 -31.91 -9.58 -36.85
N GLY A 14 -31.31 -8.74 -37.69
CA GLY A 14 -30.21 -9.12 -38.56
C GLY A 14 -29.05 -9.66 -37.72
N ALA A 15 -28.52 -10.81 -38.13
CA ALA A 15 -27.39 -11.46 -37.47
C ALA A 15 -26.17 -10.53 -37.39
N PRO A 16 -25.31 -10.67 -36.36
CA PRO A 16 -24.10 -9.85 -36.24
C PRO A 16 -23.14 -10.14 -37.41
N VAL A 17 -22.88 -9.13 -38.23
CA VAL A 17 -21.83 -9.17 -39.27
C VAL A 17 -20.47 -9.09 -38.58
N THR A 18 -19.90 -10.23 -38.19
CA THR A 18 -18.59 -10.31 -37.49
C THR A 18 -17.40 -10.48 -38.44
N GLY A 19 -17.52 -10.06 -39.71
CA GLY A 19 -16.45 -10.18 -40.72
C GLY A 19 -15.87 -8.82 -41.11
N VAL A 20 -14.55 -8.74 -41.27
CA VAL A 20 -13.91 -7.60 -41.96
C VAL A 20 -14.32 -7.68 -43.43
N PRO A 21 -14.86 -6.62 -44.06
CA PRO A 21 -15.24 -6.67 -45.47
C PRO A 21 -14.00 -6.96 -46.33
N HIS A 22 -14.09 -7.99 -47.17
CA HIS A 22 -12.98 -8.46 -47.99
C HIS A 22 -13.09 -7.99 -49.45
N THR A 23 -14.21 -7.37 -49.82
CA THR A 23 -14.42 -6.79 -51.15
C THR A 23 -14.86 -5.33 -51.08
N ALA A 24 -14.65 -4.58 -52.18
CA ALA A 24 -15.10 -3.20 -52.28
C ALA A 24 -16.62 -3.07 -52.24
N GLU A 25 -17.35 -4.08 -52.76
CA GLU A 25 -18.81 -4.14 -52.73
C GLU A 25 -19.31 -4.33 -51.28
N GLU A 26 -18.73 -5.26 -50.52
CA GLU A 26 -19.06 -5.47 -49.10
C GLU A 26 -18.77 -4.24 -48.23
N LEU A 27 -17.68 -3.51 -48.51
CA LEU A 27 -17.37 -2.26 -47.81
C LEU A 27 -18.40 -1.18 -48.14
N SER A 28 -18.80 -1.04 -49.41
CA SER A 28 -19.81 -0.07 -49.82
C SER A 28 -21.18 -0.36 -49.20
N GLU A 29 -21.56 -1.63 -49.10
CA GLU A 29 -22.80 -2.07 -48.46
C GLU A 29 -22.77 -1.81 -46.95
N SER A 30 -21.65 -2.13 -46.29
CA SER A 30 -21.45 -1.86 -44.86
C SER A 30 -21.51 -0.36 -44.53
N LEU A 31 -20.91 0.48 -45.36
CA LEU A 31 -20.97 1.94 -45.20
C LEU A 31 -22.39 2.47 -45.37
N HIS A 32 -23.15 1.96 -46.34
CA HIS A 32 -24.57 2.32 -46.49
C HIS A 32 -25.42 1.87 -45.32
N ALA A 33 -25.21 0.65 -44.79
CA ALA A 33 -25.89 0.17 -43.59
C ALA A 33 -25.52 1.00 -42.34
N HIS A 34 -24.27 1.45 -42.23
CA HIS A 34 -23.83 2.34 -41.15
C HIS A 34 -24.46 3.73 -41.24
N ASP A 35 -24.61 4.27 -42.45
CA ASP A 35 -25.25 5.58 -42.68
C ASP A 35 -26.75 5.55 -42.35
N GLU A 36 -27.43 4.41 -42.53
CA GLU A 36 -28.83 4.26 -42.16
C GLU A 36 -29.08 4.44 -40.65
N TRP A 37 -28.13 4.07 -39.78
CA TRP A 37 -28.22 4.34 -38.34
C TRP A 37 -28.21 5.85 -38.02
N PHE A 38 -27.56 6.66 -38.85
CA PHE A 38 -27.48 8.12 -38.67
C PHE A 38 -28.57 8.87 -39.46
N ARG A 39 -29.33 8.20 -40.32
CA ARG A 39 -30.41 8.81 -41.09
C ARG A 39 -31.68 8.90 -40.25
N HIS A 40 -32.06 10.12 -39.92
CA HIS A 40 -33.34 10.39 -39.29
C HIS A 40 -34.51 10.08 -40.24
N ALA A 41 -35.57 9.47 -39.72
CA ALA A 41 -36.77 9.23 -40.51
C ALA A 41 -37.42 10.59 -40.91
N PRO A 42 -38.06 10.70 -42.08
CA PRO A 42 -38.81 11.89 -42.44
C PRO A 42 -39.91 12.16 -41.40
N GLY A 43 -39.75 13.20 -40.58
CA GLY A 43 -40.67 13.55 -39.49
C GLY A 43 -40.16 13.23 -38.08
N GLU A 44 -38.96 12.66 -37.95
CA GLU A 44 -38.30 12.53 -36.65
C GLU A 44 -37.92 13.92 -36.13
N HIS A 45 -38.40 14.28 -34.93
CA HIS A 45 -38.02 15.53 -34.30
C HIS A 45 -36.55 15.46 -33.92
N HIS A 46 -35.74 16.42 -34.42
CA HIS A 46 -34.40 16.62 -33.89
C HIS A 46 -34.52 16.73 -32.36
N GLN A 47 -33.73 15.94 -31.64
CA GLN A 47 -33.63 16.11 -30.19
C GLN A 47 -33.19 17.57 -29.97
N GLU A 48 -34.13 18.39 -29.49
CA GLU A 48 -33.79 19.73 -29.03
C GLU A 48 -32.67 19.54 -28.01
N ALA A 49 -31.55 20.23 -28.18
CA ALA A 49 -30.40 20.13 -27.28
C ALA A 49 -30.92 20.27 -25.83
N HIS A 50 -31.03 19.14 -25.14
CA HIS A 50 -31.70 19.08 -23.85
C HIS A 50 -30.81 19.78 -22.82
N GLY A 51 -31.12 21.04 -22.56
CA GLY A 51 -30.47 21.85 -21.55
C GLY A 51 -29.59 22.94 -22.14
N GLY A 52 -30.01 24.20 -21.96
CA GLY A 52 -29.11 25.33 -22.14
C GLY A 52 -27.89 25.15 -21.25
N THR A 53 -26.71 25.10 -21.86
CA THR A 53 -25.44 24.96 -21.15
C THR A 53 -25.26 26.13 -20.18
N ASN A 54 -25.41 25.88 -18.87
CA ASN A 54 -25.19 26.90 -17.87
C ASN A 54 -23.69 26.99 -17.54
N ALA A 55 -23.01 27.96 -18.16
CA ALA A 55 -21.57 28.17 -17.98
C ALA A 55 -21.17 28.36 -16.51
N VAL A 56 -22.05 28.97 -15.69
CA VAL A 56 -21.80 29.18 -14.26
C VAL A 56 -21.75 27.85 -13.51
N VAL A 57 -22.65 26.92 -13.84
CA VAL A 57 -22.66 25.58 -13.23
C VAL A 57 -21.40 24.80 -13.60
N ILE A 58 -20.99 24.86 -14.86
CA ILE A 58 -19.77 24.18 -15.33
C ILE A 58 -18.53 24.73 -14.65
N LEU A 59 -18.39 26.06 -14.59
CA LEU A 59 -17.26 26.72 -13.92
C LEU A 59 -17.26 26.42 -12.42
N GLY A 60 -18.42 26.42 -11.78
CA GLY A 60 -18.58 26.05 -10.37
C GLY A 60 -18.15 24.61 -10.10
N PHE A 61 -18.59 23.67 -10.94
CA PHE A 61 -18.21 22.27 -10.82
C PHE A 61 -16.71 22.04 -11.04
N LEU A 62 -16.11 22.67 -12.06
CA LEU A 62 -14.67 22.61 -12.31
C LEU A 62 -13.87 23.21 -11.14
N GLY A 63 -14.27 24.38 -10.63
CA GLY A 63 -13.63 25.02 -9.49
C GLY A 63 -13.71 24.17 -8.23
N ALA A 64 -14.89 23.60 -7.93
CA ALA A 64 -15.09 22.69 -6.81
C ALA A 64 -14.23 21.43 -6.93
N THR A 65 -14.10 20.88 -8.15
CA THR A 65 -13.27 19.69 -8.42
C THR A 65 -11.79 19.98 -8.16
N VAL A 66 -11.27 21.09 -8.68
CA VAL A 66 -9.87 21.48 -8.46
C VAL A 66 -9.59 21.73 -6.98
N LEU A 67 -10.49 22.43 -6.29
CA LEU A 67 -10.39 22.67 -4.84
C LEU A 67 -10.36 21.36 -4.06
N PHE A 68 -11.28 20.43 -4.38
CA PHE A 68 -11.37 19.14 -3.72
C PHE A 68 -10.07 18.33 -3.89
N VAL A 69 -9.54 18.23 -5.11
CA VAL A 69 -8.26 17.56 -5.38
C VAL A 69 -7.11 18.23 -4.61
N GLY A 70 -7.09 19.56 -4.54
CA GLY A 70 -6.09 20.31 -3.77
C GLY A 70 -6.14 20.00 -2.27
N VAL A 71 -7.34 19.98 -1.68
CA VAL A 71 -7.54 19.66 -0.25
C VAL A 71 -7.14 18.22 0.05
N VAL A 72 -7.58 17.25 -0.76
CA VAL A 72 -7.22 15.84 -0.60
C VAL A 72 -5.71 15.63 -0.76
N GLY A 73 -5.11 16.23 -1.79
CA GLY A 73 -3.67 16.16 -2.02
C GLY A 73 -2.86 16.73 -0.85
N PHE A 74 -3.28 17.88 -0.30
CA PHE A 74 -2.66 18.48 0.87
C PHE A 74 -2.80 17.61 2.13
N ALA A 75 -3.96 17.00 2.35
CA ALA A 75 -4.19 16.09 3.46
C ALA A 75 -3.28 14.85 3.38
N VAL A 76 -3.20 14.22 2.20
CA VAL A 76 -2.29 13.09 1.96
C VAL A 76 -0.83 13.48 2.19
N TYR A 77 -0.41 14.65 1.68
CA TYR A 77 0.93 15.18 1.90
C TYR A 77 1.24 15.34 3.40
N LYS A 78 0.31 15.88 4.18
CA LYS A 78 0.50 16.05 5.63
C LYS A 78 0.59 14.73 6.38
N VAL A 79 -0.23 13.74 6.01
CA VAL A 79 -0.14 12.39 6.57
C VAL A 79 1.23 11.77 6.26
N TYR A 80 1.70 11.92 5.03
CA TYR A 80 3.01 11.43 4.60
C TYR A 80 4.18 12.10 5.35
N GLU A 81 4.14 13.42 5.56
CA GLU A 81 5.16 14.11 6.38
C GLU A 81 5.24 13.56 7.81
N VAL A 82 4.09 13.30 8.44
CA VAL A 82 4.04 12.73 9.80
C VAL A 82 4.62 11.32 9.82
N ALA A 83 4.24 10.48 8.86
CA ALA A 83 4.76 9.12 8.74
C ALA A 83 6.29 9.10 8.56
N LEU A 84 6.82 9.93 7.65
CA LEU A 84 8.26 10.04 7.43
C LEU A 84 9.02 10.50 8.68
N ARG A 85 8.49 11.50 9.40
CA ARG A 85 9.11 11.96 10.65
C ARG A 85 9.12 10.86 11.71
N ALA A 86 8.03 10.11 11.84
CA ALA A 86 7.95 8.99 12.77
C ALA A 86 8.99 7.91 12.44
N GLU A 87 9.16 7.57 11.16
CA GLU A 87 10.20 6.63 10.74
C GLU A 87 11.61 7.15 11.01
N GLN A 88 11.88 8.43 10.76
CA GLN A 88 13.19 9.03 11.04
C GLN A 88 13.53 8.98 12.53
N VAL A 89 12.57 9.28 13.41
CA VAL A 89 12.74 9.17 14.86
C VAL A 89 12.97 7.72 15.25
N ALA A 90 12.15 6.78 14.75
CA ALA A 90 12.32 5.35 15.04
C ALA A 90 13.68 4.81 14.57
N MET A 91 14.19 5.27 13.41
CA MET A 91 15.52 4.90 12.92
C MET A 91 16.64 5.50 13.79
N GLN A 92 16.48 6.74 14.27
CA GLN A 92 17.42 7.35 15.20
C GLN A 92 17.45 6.61 16.53
N GLU A 93 16.28 6.31 17.11
CA GLU A 93 16.14 5.55 18.36
C GLU A 93 16.73 4.15 18.26
N ARG A 94 16.45 3.42 17.16
CA ARG A 94 17.03 2.08 16.92
C ARG A 94 18.54 2.10 16.68
N ARG A 95 19.11 3.21 16.21
CA ARG A 95 20.57 3.40 16.09
C ARG A 95 21.24 3.80 17.40
N THR A 96 20.46 4.14 18.43
CA THR A 96 20.94 4.41 19.78
C THR A 96 20.58 3.30 20.80
N PRO A 97 21.09 2.06 20.66
CA PRO A 97 21.26 1.20 21.84
C PRO A 97 22.44 1.69 22.70
N ARG A 98 22.74 3.00 22.73
CA ARG A 98 24.09 3.47 23.12
C ARG A 98 24.15 4.12 24.48
N ALA A 99 23.09 4.74 24.98
CA ALA A 99 23.12 5.41 26.28
C ALA A 99 22.98 4.41 27.44
N GLU A 100 21.95 3.57 27.42
CA GLU A 100 21.74 2.56 28.49
C GLU A 100 22.82 1.46 28.48
N TYR A 101 23.24 1.00 27.29
CA TYR A 101 24.28 -0.02 27.21
C TYR A 101 25.70 0.53 27.39
N ALA A 102 25.95 1.84 27.33
CA ALA A 102 27.30 2.37 27.57
C ALA A 102 27.74 2.13 29.03
N GLY A 103 26.84 2.36 29.99
CA GLY A 103 27.08 2.06 31.40
C GLY A 103 27.22 0.55 31.63
N LEU A 104 26.25 -0.23 31.16
CA LEU A 104 26.28 -1.69 31.30
C LEU A 104 27.49 -2.34 30.63
N ARG A 105 27.97 -1.81 29.50
CA ARG A 105 29.16 -2.32 28.82
C ARG A 105 30.42 -2.07 29.65
N ALA A 106 30.54 -0.91 30.30
CA ALA A 106 31.66 -0.64 31.20
C ALA A 106 31.63 -1.61 32.41
N ASP A 107 30.45 -1.85 32.98
CA ASP A 107 30.27 -2.80 34.08
C ASP A 107 30.60 -4.24 33.67
N TRP A 108 30.13 -4.67 32.48
CA TRP A 108 30.45 -5.99 31.94
C TRP A 108 31.94 -6.13 31.62
N GLN A 109 32.57 -5.10 31.06
CA GLN A 109 34.01 -5.10 30.78
C GLN A 109 34.82 -5.19 32.09
N ALA A 110 34.40 -4.47 33.13
CA ALA A 110 35.01 -4.54 34.45
C ALA A 110 34.88 -5.95 35.05
N GLN A 111 33.69 -6.55 34.99
CA GLN A 111 33.46 -7.93 35.45
C GLN A 111 34.31 -8.93 34.66
N LEU A 112 34.32 -8.85 33.32
CA LEU A 112 35.11 -9.75 32.47
C LEU A 112 36.61 -9.60 32.73
N SER A 113 37.12 -8.38 32.90
CA SER A 113 38.55 -8.14 33.17
C SER A 113 39.01 -8.73 34.51
N SER A 114 38.09 -8.95 35.44
CA SER A 114 38.40 -9.61 36.72
C SER A 114 38.69 -11.12 36.56
N PHE A 115 38.25 -11.72 35.45
CA PHE A 115 38.59 -13.07 35.02
C PHE A 115 39.65 -13.01 33.92
N ALA A 116 40.91 -13.23 34.28
CA ALA A 116 42.03 -13.16 33.34
C ALA A 116 42.85 -14.44 33.35
N TRP A 117 43.46 -14.81 32.22
CA TRP A 117 44.46 -15.87 32.20
C TRP A 117 45.74 -15.38 32.86
N THR A 118 46.19 -16.06 33.91
CA THR A 118 47.50 -15.80 34.53
C THR A 118 48.60 -16.59 33.83
N ASP A 119 48.30 -17.79 33.32
CA ASP A 119 49.20 -18.59 32.50
C ASP A 119 48.37 -19.51 31.59
N LYS A 120 48.30 -19.16 30.30
CA LYS A 120 47.45 -19.87 29.33
C LYS A 120 48.00 -21.25 28.98
N GLU A 121 49.32 -21.42 28.95
CA GLU A 121 49.98 -22.69 28.61
C GLU A 121 49.80 -23.72 29.73
N LYS A 122 49.77 -23.26 30.98
CA LYS A 122 49.54 -24.11 32.16
C LYS A 122 48.08 -24.16 32.60
N GLY A 123 47.16 -23.59 31.82
CA GLY A 123 45.72 -23.59 32.13
C GLY A 123 45.34 -22.82 33.41
N ARG A 124 46.13 -21.84 33.84
CA ARG A 124 45.87 -21.07 35.07
C ARG A 124 45.06 -19.81 34.77
N VAL A 125 43.95 -19.68 35.49
CA VAL A 125 43.07 -18.51 35.45
C VAL A 125 43.05 -17.79 36.79
N ARG A 126 42.95 -16.47 36.75
CA ARG A 126 42.63 -15.62 37.89
C ARG A 126 41.11 -15.56 38.02
N VAL A 127 40.63 -15.98 39.19
CA VAL A 127 39.23 -15.86 39.59
C VAL A 127 39.19 -14.89 40.79
N PRO A 128 38.26 -13.91 40.81
CA PRO A 128 38.10 -13.04 41.97
C PRO A 128 37.80 -13.85 43.23
N LEU A 129 38.46 -13.51 44.35
CA LEU A 129 38.38 -14.28 45.60
C LEU A 129 36.94 -14.42 46.11
N GLU A 130 36.13 -13.37 45.99
CA GLU A 130 34.73 -13.39 46.42
C GLU A 130 33.89 -14.39 45.62
N VAL A 131 34.17 -14.53 44.32
CA VAL A 131 33.50 -15.51 43.46
C VAL A 131 33.93 -16.91 43.84
N ALA A 132 35.24 -17.13 44.06
CA ALA A 132 35.76 -18.42 44.51
C ALA A 132 35.15 -18.85 45.85
N LYS A 133 35.08 -17.93 46.83
CA LYS A 133 34.47 -18.17 48.14
C LYS A 133 32.99 -18.54 48.02
N ARG A 134 32.24 -17.83 47.18
CA ARG A 134 30.82 -18.12 46.92
C ARG A 134 30.64 -19.51 46.33
N LEU A 135 31.40 -19.86 45.29
CA LEU A 135 31.34 -21.17 44.63
C LEU A 135 31.65 -22.31 45.61
N VAL A 136 32.69 -22.13 46.44
CA VAL A 136 33.05 -23.12 47.47
C VAL A 136 31.93 -23.27 48.50
N MET A 137 31.35 -22.17 48.99
CA MET A 137 30.22 -22.24 49.93
C MET A 137 28.97 -22.89 49.33
N GLU A 138 28.72 -22.68 48.05
CA GLU A 138 27.61 -23.30 47.31
C GLU A 138 27.81 -24.81 47.13
N GLU A 139 29.06 -25.23 46.88
CA GLU A 139 29.45 -26.64 46.85
C GLU A 139 29.26 -27.31 48.22
N TYR A 140 29.66 -26.65 49.32
CA TYR A 140 29.44 -27.16 50.68
C TYR A 140 27.95 -27.21 51.09
N ARG A 141 27.10 -26.36 50.49
CA ARG A 141 25.66 -26.36 50.75
C ARG A 141 24.90 -27.41 49.95
N SER A 142 25.50 -27.94 48.88
CA SER A 142 24.89 -28.97 48.06
C SER A 142 25.00 -30.34 48.74
N PRO A 143 23.88 -30.98 49.12
CA PRO A 143 23.90 -32.29 49.79
C PRO A 143 24.35 -33.36 48.80
N GLY A 144 25.65 -33.65 48.78
CA GLY A 144 26.25 -34.63 47.87
C GLY A 144 27.73 -34.40 47.53
N ALA A 145 28.36 -33.33 48.01
CA ALA A 145 29.79 -33.11 47.78
C ALA A 145 30.62 -34.22 48.46
N PRO A 146 31.41 -35.01 47.71
CA PRO A 146 32.30 -36.01 48.31
C PRO A 146 33.37 -35.30 49.13
N ALA A 147 33.53 -35.71 50.39
CA ALA A 147 34.65 -35.28 51.22
C ALA A 147 35.96 -35.64 50.49
N ARG A 148 36.70 -34.63 50.04
CA ARG A 148 38.04 -34.78 49.48
C ARG A 148 39.09 -34.69 50.57
#